data_AF-A0A4W4F0P7-F1
#
_entry.id   AF-A0A4W4F0P7-F1
#
_cell.length_a   1.000
_cell.length_b   1.000
_cell.length_c   1.000
_cell.angle_alpha   90.00
_cell.angle_beta   90.00
_cell.angle_gamma   90.00
#
_symmetry.space_group_name_H-M   'P 1'
#
loop_
_entity.id
_entity.type
_entity.pdbx_description
1 polymer ?
#
loop_
_entity_poly.entity_id
_entity_poly.type
_entity_poly.pdbx_seq_one_letter_code
_entity_poly.pdbx_strand_id
1 'polypeptide(L)'
;MMALHLSFEEFRAYFSDGILTADELQELFCSIDGRQANNLDIDKLSDYFSQHLGEYLHVLSALENLNISILKAMDKTKEEYQGSSVLGQFVTRFMLRETSSQLLSLQMSLQCAMEAVEEQSSPTWAP
;
A
#
# COMPACT_ATOMS: atom_id res chain seq x y z
N MET A 1 1.97 -2.23 25.66
CA MET A 1 3.13 -1.49 25.12
C MET A 1 3.86 -2.48 24.23
N MET A 2 3.49 -2.55 22.94
CA MET A 2 4.11 -3.45 21.97
C MET A 2 5.35 -2.76 21.40
N ALA A 3 6.42 -3.51 21.18
CA ALA A 3 7.74 -2.99 20.82
C ALA A 3 7.66 -2.07 19.58
N LEU A 4 8.15 -0.83 19.71
CA LEU A 4 8.22 0.17 18.63
C LEU A 4 9.43 -0.06 17.72
N HIS A 5 9.97 -1.27 17.67
CA HIS A 5 11.20 -1.55 16.97
C HIS A 5 11.17 -2.91 16.28
N LEU A 6 11.78 -2.97 15.10
CA LEU A 6 11.96 -4.19 14.30
C LEU A 6 13.37 -4.72 14.49
N SER A 7 13.48 -5.99 14.86
CA SER A 7 14.73 -6.75 14.75
C SER A 7 15.06 -7.02 13.27
N PHE A 8 16.32 -7.36 12.97
CA PHE A 8 16.70 -7.72 11.60
C PHE A 8 15.95 -8.96 11.07
N GLU A 9 15.62 -9.92 11.93
CA GLU A 9 14.85 -11.11 11.53
C GLU A 9 13.43 -10.72 11.08
N GLU A 10 12.77 -9.85 11.84
CA GLU A 10 11.44 -9.32 11.47
C GLU A 10 11.51 -8.44 10.22
N PHE A 11 12.54 -7.60 10.11
CA PHE A 11 12.77 -6.78 8.92
C PHE A 11 12.97 -7.67 7.68
N ARG A 12 13.85 -8.68 7.75
CA ARG A 12 14.10 -9.60 6.65
C ARG A 12 12.85 -10.38 6.27
N ALA A 13 12.09 -10.88 7.24
CA ALA A 13 10.86 -11.63 6.98
C ALA A 13 9.79 -10.79 6.28
N TYR A 14 9.76 -9.48 6.54
CA TYR A 14 8.80 -8.56 5.94
C TYR A 14 9.27 -8.00 4.58
N PHE A 15 10.54 -7.65 4.45
CA PHE A 15 11.09 -6.95 3.28
C PHE A 15 11.81 -7.85 2.29
N SER A 16 11.92 -9.16 2.52
CA SER A 16 12.46 -10.07 1.52
C SER A 16 11.58 -10.09 0.27
N ASP A 17 12.11 -9.58 -0.83
CA ASP A 17 11.47 -9.56 -2.14
C ASP A 17 11.93 -10.71 -3.05
N GLY A 18 12.90 -11.51 -2.60
CA GLY A 18 13.53 -12.58 -3.39
C GLY A 18 14.53 -12.09 -4.43
N ILE A 19 14.75 -10.76 -4.52
CA ILE A 19 15.70 -10.11 -5.41
C ILE A 19 16.94 -9.70 -4.61
N LEU A 20 16.74 -8.98 -3.50
CA LEU A 20 17.82 -8.59 -2.61
C LEU A 20 18.35 -9.80 -1.84
N THR A 21 19.67 -9.92 -1.83
CA THR A 21 20.36 -10.92 -1.03
C THR A 21 20.24 -10.62 0.46
N ALA A 22 20.49 -11.65 1.27
CA ALA A 22 20.59 -11.57 2.72
C ALA A 22 21.53 -10.45 3.22
N ASP A 23 22.63 -10.22 2.49
CA ASP A 23 23.65 -9.23 2.83
C ASP A 23 23.23 -7.82 2.39
N GLU A 24 22.62 -7.67 1.20
CA GLU A 24 22.07 -6.38 0.74
C GLU A 24 20.93 -5.90 1.65
N LEU A 25 20.06 -6.81 2.12
CA LEU A 25 19.03 -6.48 3.11
C LEU A 25 19.64 -6.07 4.46
N GLN A 26 20.77 -6.67 4.85
CA GLN A 26 21.48 -6.30 6.07
C GLN A 26 22.13 -4.92 5.93
N GLU A 27 22.69 -4.59 4.78
CA GLU A 27 23.21 -3.25 4.48
C GLU A 27 22.10 -2.20 4.50
N LEU A 28 20.96 -2.50 3.87
CA LEU A 28 19.77 -1.66 3.92
C LEU A 28 19.33 -1.41 5.36
N PHE A 29 19.15 -2.47 6.15
CA PHE A 29 18.78 -2.36 7.58
C PHE A 29 19.76 -1.48 8.37
N CYS A 30 21.07 -1.69 8.18
CA CYS A 30 22.12 -0.92 8.84
C CYS A 30 22.12 0.56 8.41
N SER A 31 21.79 0.84 7.14
CA SER A 31 21.69 2.20 6.61
C SER A 31 20.54 2.97 7.26
N ILE A 32 19.40 2.32 7.47
CA ILE A 32 18.20 2.92 8.07
C ILE A 32 18.38 3.08 9.58
N ASP A 33 18.98 2.11 10.28
CA ASP A 33 19.22 2.21 11.73
C ASP A 33 20.31 3.23 12.10
N GLY A 34 21.08 3.72 11.13
CA GLY A 34 22.24 4.57 11.41
C GLY A 34 23.36 3.83 12.13
N ARG A 35 23.42 2.50 12.01
CA ARG A 35 24.42 1.58 12.59
C ARG A 35 24.49 1.57 14.13
N GLN A 36 23.41 1.87 14.85
CA GLN A 36 23.50 2.16 16.29
C GLN A 36 22.84 1.18 17.27
N ALA A 37 21.95 0.26 16.88
CA ALA A 37 21.30 -0.59 17.90
C ALA A 37 20.81 -1.96 17.45
N ASN A 38 20.90 -2.30 16.16
CA ASN A 38 20.32 -3.55 15.63
C ASN A 38 18.81 -3.67 15.93
N ASN A 39 18.16 -2.53 16.14
CA ASN A 39 16.78 -2.40 16.58
C ASN A 39 16.17 -1.17 15.92
N LEU A 40 15.42 -1.41 14.85
CA LEU A 40 15.02 -0.36 13.92
C LEU A 40 13.71 0.28 14.38
N ASP A 41 13.76 1.57 14.73
CA ASP A 41 12.57 2.35 15.05
C ASP A 41 11.66 2.52 13.83
N ILE A 42 10.35 2.41 14.05
CA ILE A 42 9.32 2.65 13.02
C ILE A 42 9.43 4.07 12.48
N ASP A 43 9.81 5.04 13.31
CA ASP A 43 9.98 6.43 12.87
C ASP A 43 11.15 6.56 11.87
N LYS A 44 12.29 5.90 12.13
CA LYS A 44 13.43 5.87 11.19
C LYS A 44 13.07 5.17 9.88
N LEU A 45 12.30 4.08 9.97
CA LEU A 45 11.80 3.36 8.80
C LEU A 45 10.88 4.25 7.96
N SER A 46 9.96 4.97 8.62
CA SER A 46 9.07 5.92 7.97
C SER A 46 9.84 7.05 7.30
N ASP A 47 10.80 7.66 8.00
CA ASP A 47 11.65 8.73 7.47
C ASP A 47 12.43 8.26 6.23
N TYR A 48 13.04 7.08 6.28
CA TYR A 48 13.75 6.51 5.14
C TYR A 48 12.83 6.31 3.95
N PHE A 49 11.71 5.61 4.11
CA PHE A 49 10.81 5.37 2.98
C PHE A 49 10.20 6.66 2.44
N SER A 50 9.88 7.64 3.29
CA SER A 50 9.33 8.93 2.86
C SER A 50 10.23 9.65 1.85
N GLN A 51 11.55 9.47 1.95
CA GLN A 51 12.54 10.02 1.01
C GLN A 51 12.63 9.23 -0.30
N HIS A 52 12.20 7.96 -0.31
CA HIS A 52 12.29 7.04 -1.44
C HIS A 52 10.95 6.77 -2.13
N LEU A 53 9.83 7.35 -1.65
CA LEU A 53 8.50 7.14 -2.23
C LEU A 53 8.38 7.67 -3.67
N GLY A 54 9.07 8.76 -4.02
CA GLY A 54 8.98 9.38 -5.35
C GLY A 54 7.53 9.59 -5.80
N GLU A 55 7.21 9.19 -7.04
CA GLU A 55 5.85 9.29 -7.61
C GLU A 55 4.80 8.48 -6.82
N TYR A 56 5.19 7.43 -6.08
CA TYR A 56 4.26 6.67 -5.26
C TYR A 56 3.71 7.50 -4.08
N LEU A 57 4.36 8.59 -3.68
CA LEU A 57 3.77 9.53 -2.71
C LEU A 57 2.46 10.13 -3.24
N HIS A 58 2.42 10.49 -4.53
CA HIS A 58 1.21 11.01 -5.16
C HIS A 58 0.12 9.93 -5.28
N VAL A 59 0.51 8.68 -5.57
CA VAL A 59 -0.40 7.54 -5.58
C VAL A 59 -1.02 7.32 -4.19
N LEU A 60 -0.21 7.24 -3.14
CA LEU A 60 -0.68 7.06 -1.77
C LEU A 60 -1.57 8.21 -1.29
N SER A 61 -1.23 9.45 -1.64
CA SER A 61 -2.08 10.61 -1.34
C SER A 61 -3.44 10.53 -2.07
N ALA A 62 -3.46 10.08 -3.32
CA ALA A 62 -4.70 9.90 -4.07
C ALA A 62 -5.57 8.80 -3.44
N LEU A 63 -4.97 7.69 -2.99
CA LEU A 63 -5.66 6.62 -2.29
C LEU A 63 -6.27 7.09 -0.96
N GLU A 64 -5.55 7.90 -0.19
CA GLU A 64 -6.07 8.48 1.06
C GLU A 64 -7.28 9.40 0.78
N ASN A 65 -7.16 10.28 -0.22
CA ASN A 65 -8.26 11.16 -0.63
C ASN A 65 -9.49 10.37 -1.12
N LEU A 66 -9.26 9.27 -1.84
CA LEU A 66 -10.31 8.37 -2.29
C LEU A 66 -11.00 7.68 -1.10
N ASN A 67 -10.22 7.18 -0.15
CA ASN A 67 -10.74 6.56 1.07
C ASN A 67 -11.63 7.53 1.87
N ILE A 68 -11.16 8.76 2.10
CA ILE A 68 -11.95 9.82 2.76
C ILE A 68 -13.26 10.09 2.00
N SER A 69 -13.20 10.14 0.66
CA SER A 69 -14.38 10.41 -0.17
C SER A 69 -15.39 9.26 -0.10
N ILE A 70 -14.94 8.01 -0.09
CA ILE A 70 -15.78 6.82 0.08
C ILE A 70 -16.44 6.84 1.46
N LEU A 71 -15.68 7.10 2.52
CA LEU A 71 -16.22 7.16 3.89
C LEU A 71 -17.32 8.22 4.02
N LYS A 72 -17.10 9.42 3.48
CA LYS A 72 -18.13 10.47 3.43
C LYS A 72 -19.38 10.03 2.67
N ALA A 73 -19.22 9.34 1.55
CA ALA A 73 -20.35 8.81 0.78
C ALA A 73 -21.10 7.71 1.55
N MET A 74 -20.39 6.89 2.34
CA MET A 74 -21.00 5.85 3.18
C MET A 74 -21.79 6.45 4.34
N ASP A 75 -21.24 7.47 5.01
CA ASP A 75 -21.92 8.18 6.09
C ASP A 75 -23.23 8.80 5.58
N LYS A 76 -23.18 9.50 4.44
CA LYS A 76 -24.38 10.04 3.79
C LYS A 76 -25.38 8.96 3.39
N THR A 77 -24.90 7.85 2.83
CA THR A 77 -25.74 6.70 2.46
C THR A 77 -26.47 6.15 3.69
N LYS A 78 -25.77 6.02 4.82
CA LYS A 78 -26.34 5.51 6.06
C LYS A 78 -27.48 6.38 6.57
N GLU A 79 -27.36 7.71 6.45
CA GLU A 79 -28.37 8.66 6.91
C GLU A 79 -29.59 8.73 5.99
N GLU A 80 -29.38 8.77 4.67
CA GLU A 80 -30.44 9.13 3.71
C GLU A 80 -31.14 7.94 3.05
N TYR A 81 -30.52 6.75 3.04
CA TYR A 81 -30.98 5.63 2.21
C TYR A 81 -32.40 5.17 2.53
N GLN A 82 -32.71 4.91 3.80
CA GLN A 82 -34.02 4.40 4.20
C GLN A 82 -35.15 5.42 3.98
N GLY A 83 -34.84 6.72 4.12
CA GLY A 83 -35.79 7.81 3.88
C GLY A 83 -35.93 8.21 2.41
N SER A 84 -35.09 7.70 1.52
CA SER A 84 -35.10 8.03 0.09
C SER A 84 -36.18 7.27 -0.67
N SER A 85 -36.58 7.82 -1.82
CA SER A 85 -37.47 7.14 -2.77
C SER A 85 -36.86 5.84 -3.30
N VAL A 86 -37.70 4.96 -3.87
CA VAL A 86 -37.23 3.73 -4.54
C VAL A 86 -36.17 4.03 -5.61
N LEU A 87 -36.35 5.11 -6.37
CA LEU A 87 -35.37 5.55 -7.35
C LEU A 87 -34.07 6.03 -6.69
N GLY A 88 -34.14 6.80 -5.59
CA GLY A 88 -32.98 7.23 -4.82
C GLY A 88 -32.17 6.05 -4.29
N GLN A 89 -32.84 5.08 -3.67
CA GLN A 89 -32.21 3.84 -3.20
C GLN A 89 -31.59 3.01 -4.34
N PHE A 90 -32.22 2.99 -5.51
CA PHE A 90 -31.64 2.36 -6.69
C PHE A 90 -30.35 3.07 -7.12
N VAL A 91 -30.36 4.40 -7.22
CA VAL A 91 -29.18 5.20 -7.59
C VAL A 91 -28.05 4.97 -6.59
N THR A 92 -28.32 4.98 -5.28
CA THR A 92 -27.30 4.67 -4.27
C THR A 92 -26.68 3.29 -4.48
N ARG A 93 -27.49 2.24 -4.65
CA ARG A 93 -26.98 0.87 -4.92
C ARG A 93 -26.20 0.79 -6.21
N PHE A 94 -26.61 1.53 -7.24
CA PHE A 94 -25.89 1.59 -8.51
C PHE A 94 -24.53 2.24 -8.33
N MET A 95 -24.46 3.42 -7.71
CA MET A 95 -23.21 4.15 -7.50
C MET A 95 -22.23 3.33 -6.64
N LEU A 96 -22.70 2.63 -5.60
CA LEU A 96 -21.85 1.73 -4.80
C LEU A 96 -21.23 0.62 -5.64
N ARG A 97 -22.02 -0.02 -6.51
CA ARG A 97 -21.50 -1.05 -7.42
C ARG A 97 -20.52 -0.47 -8.42
N GLU A 98 -20.82 0.70 -8.98
CA GLU A 98 -19.94 1.37 -9.95
C GLU A 98 -18.60 1.74 -9.30
N THR A 99 -18.61 2.36 -8.12
CA THR A 99 -17.38 2.67 -7.37
C THR A 99 -16.56 1.41 -7.10
N SER A 100 -17.19 0.31 -6.71
CA SER A 100 -16.50 -0.98 -6.51
C SER A 100 -15.85 -1.49 -7.80
N SER A 101 -16.55 -1.46 -8.93
CA SER A 101 -15.99 -1.85 -10.24
C SER A 101 -14.80 -0.99 -10.64
N GLN A 102 -14.87 0.32 -10.42
CA GLN A 102 -13.76 1.24 -10.74
C GLN A 102 -12.52 0.97 -9.86
N LEU A 103 -12.72 0.69 -8.57
CA LEU A 103 -11.64 0.28 -7.66
C LEU A 103 -10.98 -1.03 -8.11
N LEU A 104 -11.79 -2.01 -8.52
CA LEU A 104 -11.27 -3.28 -9.04
C LEU A 104 -10.45 -3.04 -10.32
N SER A 105 -10.92 -2.18 -11.23
CA SER A 105 -10.17 -1.83 -12.43
C SER A 105 -8.79 -1.23 -12.10
N LEU A 106 -8.71 -0.33 -11.11
CA LEU A 106 -7.44 0.24 -10.65
C LEU A 106 -6.52 -0.85 -10.08
N GLN A 107 -7.05 -1.76 -9.26
CA GLN A 107 -6.30 -2.88 -8.70
C GLN A 107 -5.74 -3.78 -9.81
N MET A 108 -6.54 -4.10 -10.83
CA MET A 108 -6.09 -4.93 -11.95
C MET A 108 -4.96 -4.24 -12.75
N SER A 109 -5.06 -2.93 -12.98
CA SER A 109 -3.99 -2.18 -13.64
C SER A 109 -2.69 -2.19 -12.82
N LEU A 110 -2.78 -2.04 -11.50
CA LEU A 110 -1.61 -2.11 -10.62
C LEU A 110 -1.01 -3.51 -10.60
N GLN A 111 -1.84 -4.55 -10.54
CA GLN A 111 -1.40 -5.95 -10.58
C GLN A 111 -0.61 -6.24 -11.86
N CYS A 112 -1.08 -5.80 -13.03
CA CYS A 112 -0.34 -5.96 -14.27
C CYS A 112 1.01 -5.22 -14.25
N ALA A 113 1.08 -4.04 -13.63
CA ALA A 113 2.33 -3.32 -13.49
C ALA A 113 3.32 -4.03 -12.56
N MET A 114 2.83 -4.63 -11.46
CA MET A 114 3.65 -5.43 -10.55
C MET A 114 4.21 -6.67 -11.26
N GLU A 115 3.36 -7.42 -11.96
CA GLU A 115 3.77 -8.60 -12.75
C GLU A 115 4.86 -8.24 -13.78
N ALA A 116 4.71 -7.12 -14.49
CA ALA A 116 5.71 -6.65 -15.46
C ALA A 116 7.04 -6.25 -14.82
N VAL A 117 7.05 -5.77 -13.57
CA VAL A 117 8.28 -5.44 -12.82
C VAL A 117 8.94 -6.71 -12.28
N GLU A 118 8.15 -7.68 -11.79
CA GLU A 118 8.64 -8.98 -11.33
C GLU A 118 9.31 -9.76 -12.47
N GLU A 119 8.69 -9.79 -13.67
CA GLU A 119 9.28 -10.44 -14.85
C GLU A 119 10.66 -9.86 -15.21
N GLN A 120 10.82 -8.54 -15.15
CA GLN A 120 12.09 -7.85 -15.43
C GLN A 120 13.15 -8.11 -14.37
N SER A 121 12.73 -8.38 -13.13
CA SER A 121 13.63 -8.58 -11.99
C SER A 121 14.07 -10.04 -11.84
N SER A 122 13.39 -10.96 -12.52
CA SER A 122 13.76 -12.38 -12.54
C SER A 122 14.98 -12.62 -13.44
N PRO A 123 16.02 -13.36 -12.99
CA PRO A 123 17.15 -13.70 -13.84
C PRO A 123 16.64 -14.63 -14.94
N THR A 124 16.51 -14.09 -16.15
CA THR A 124 16.10 -14.86 -17.32
C THR A 124 17.15 -15.95 -17.54
N TRP A 125 16.74 -17.22 -17.41
CA TRP A 125 17.55 -18.35 -17.88
C TRP A 125 17.75 -18.17 -19.39
N ALA A 126 18.92 -17.68 -19.79
CA ALA A 126 19.37 -17.76 -21.18
C ALA A 126 19.80 -19.22 -21.44
N PRO A 127 19.28 -19.89 -22.49
CA PRO A 127 19.60 -21.28 -22.80
C PRO A 127 21.08 -21.51 -23.14
#